data_AF-A0A7W0PDG3-F1
#
_entry.id   AF-A0A7W0PDG3-F1
#
_cell.length_a   1.000
_cell.length_b   1.000
_cell.length_c   1.000
_cell.angle_alpha   90.00
_cell.angle_beta   90.00
_cell.angle_gamma   90.00
#
_symmetry.space_group_name_H-M   'P 1'
#
loop_
_entity.id
_entity.type
_entity.pdbx_description
1 polymer ?
#
loop_
_entity_poly.entity_id
_entity_poly.type
_entity_poly.pdbx_seq_one_letter_code
_entity_poly.pdbx_strand_id
1 'polypeptide(L)'
;SYGKDTRGLVRVHWFDKVEMFSFCTPDQAVAEHRRLLAWEQQFLAALELPYQVVDIAAGDLGSSAVRKYDCEAWFPSQSAYRELTSTSNCTTFQARRLNIRYRDEDGRPQTAATLNGTLCAIARTIACLLEVHQQADGSVRVPKALRPHLGGRKILEPIG
;
A
#
# COMPACT_ATOMS: atom_id res chain seq x y z
N SER A 1 6.33 0.98 -21.05
CA SER A 1 6.87 0.44 -19.77
C SER A 1 7.96 -0.62 -19.95
N TYR A 2 8.26 -1.10 -21.16
CA TYR A 2 9.33 -2.08 -21.41
C TYR A 2 10.73 -1.49 -21.10
N GLY A 3 11.55 -2.18 -20.30
CA GLY A 3 12.99 -1.89 -20.12
C GLY A 3 13.42 -1.15 -18.85
N LYS A 4 12.52 -0.65 -18.01
CA LYS A 4 12.86 -0.03 -16.69
C LYS A 4 12.69 -1.03 -15.54
N ASP A 5 13.59 -1.00 -14.56
CA ASP A 5 13.58 -1.85 -13.35
C ASP A 5 13.52 -3.36 -13.66
N THR A 6 14.28 -3.83 -14.65
CA THR A 6 14.23 -5.22 -15.15
C THR A 6 15.00 -6.22 -14.28
N ARG A 7 15.61 -5.78 -13.18
CA ARG A 7 16.38 -6.60 -12.23
C ARG A 7 16.01 -6.24 -10.79
N GLY A 8 16.09 -7.22 -9.90
CA GLY A 8 15.78 -7.06 -8.47
C GLY A 8 14.31 -7.32 -8.13
N LEU A 9 13.86 -6.81 -6.98
CA LEU A 9 12.54 -7.10 -6.39
C LEU A 9 11.49 -5.98 -6.61
N VAL A 10 11.86 -4.91 -7.32
CA VAL A 10 10.99 -3.72 -7.49
C VAL A 10 9.85 -3.96 -8.49
N ARG A 11 10.13 -4.74 -9.54
CA ARG A 11 9.16 -5.13 -10.59
C ARG A 11 9.36 -6.58 -10.97
N VAL A 12 8.41 -7.42 -10.58
CA VAL A 12 8.43 -8.87 -10.78
C VAL A 12 7.08 -9.36 -11.33
N HIS A 13 7.07 -10.52 -11.98
CA HIS A 13 5.84 -11.12 -12.51
C HIS A 13 4.94 -11.73 -11.43
N TRP A 14 5.52 -12.17 -10.31
CA TRP A 14 4.81 -12.73 -9.18
C TRP A 14 5.30 -12.05 -7.90
N PHE A 15 4.36 -11.51 -7.15
CA PHE A 15 4.55 -11.08 -5.77
C PHE A 15 3.29 -11.37 -4.96
N ASP A 16 3.45 -11.50 -3.65
CA ASP A 16 2.34 -11.59 -2.72
C ASP A 16 1.90 -10.21 -2.24
N LYS A 17 0.60 -10.06 -1.97
CA LYS A 17 0.01 -8.79 -1.55
C LYS A 17 -1.04 -8.99 -0.47
N VAL A 18 -0.98 -8.14 0.56
CA VAL A 18 -2.09 -7.96 1.51
C VAL A 18 -2.88 -6.73 1.09
N GLU A 19 -4.11 -6.96 0.61
CA GLU A 19 -5.03 -5.91 0.15
C GLU A 19 -6.10 -5.64 1.20
N MET A 20 -6.38 -4.36 1.43
CA MET A 20 -7.54 -3.87 2.15
C MET A 20 -8.64 -3.58 1.14
N PHE A 21 -9.85 -4.01 1.45
CA PHE A 21 -11.04 -3.71 0.66
C PHE A 21 -12.20 -3.38 1.59
N SER A 22 -12.99 -2.37 1.22
CA SER A 22 -14.12 -1.92 2.03
C SER A 22 -15.36 -1.69 1.17
N PHE A 23 -16.50 -2.07 1.73
CA PHE A 23 -17.83 -1.70 1.27
C PHE A 23 -18.45 -0.82 2.34
N CYS A 24 -18.88 0.38 1.97
CA CYS A 24 -19.52 1.31 2.89
C CYS A 24 -20.66 2.06 2.22
N THR A 25 -21.43 2.84 2.98
CA THR A 25 -22.38 3.77 2.41
C THR A 25 -21.63 4.92 1.70
N PRO A 26 -22.20 5.54 0.66
CA PRO A 26 -21.52 6.62 -0.06
C PRO A 26 -21.09 7.82 0.79
N ASP A 27 -21.86 8.16 1.83
CA ASP A 27 -21.55 9.23 2.79
C ASP A 27 -20.33 8.92 3.66
N GLN A 28 -20.05 7.63 3.92
CA GLN A 28 -18.89 7.20 4.69
C GLN A 28 -17.60 7.09 3.85
N ALA A 29 -17.70 7.08 2.52
CA ALA A 29 -16.59 6.73 1.65
C ALA A 29 -15.35 7.62 1.85
N VAL A 30 -15.52 8.93 2.05
CA VAL A 30 -14.39 9.84 2.27
C VAL A 30 -13.68 9.54 3.59
N ALA A 31 -14.44 9.31 4.67
CA ALA A 31 -13.87 8.98 5.97
C ALA A 31 -13.17 7.61 5.94
N GLU A 32 -13.77 6.64 5.26
CA GLU A 32 -13.19 5.31 5.09
C GLU A 32 -11.89 5.35 4.29
N HIS A 33 -11.81 6.18 3.24
CA HIS A 33 -10.59 6.36 2.46
C HIS A 33 -9.45 6.89 3.32
N ARG A 34 -9.74 7.87 4.20
CA ARG A 34 -8.77 8.40 5.16
C ARG A 34 -8.33 7.35 6.17
N ARG A 35 -9.23 6.45 6.58
CA ARG A 35 -8.91 5.34 7.48
C ARG A 35 -7.97 4.32 6.82
N LEU A 36 -8.23 3.94 5.56
CA LEU A 36 -7.31 3.08 4.80
C LEU A 36 -5.92 3.71 4.68
N LEU A 37 -5.85 4.99 4.27
CA LEU A 37 -4.59 5.74 4.20
C LEU A 37 -3.88 5.80 5.56
N ALA A 38 -4.61 5.94 6.67
CA ALA A 38 -4.02 5.96 8.01
C ALA A 38 -3.38 4.61 8.36
N TRP A 39 -3.98 3.50 7.96
CA TRP A 39 -3.39 2.17 8.15
C TRP A 39 -2.14 1.95 7.30
N GLU A 40 -2.12 2.41 6.05
CA GLU A 40 -0.91 2.36 5.21
C GLU A 40 0.24 3.12 5.89
N GLN A 41 -0.02 4.35 6.36
CA GLN A 41 0.96 5.17 7.07
C GLN A 41 1.44 4.52 8.37
N GLN A 42 0.53 3.98 9.18
CA GLN A 42 0.87 3.28 10.42
C GLN A 42 1.75 2.05 10.14
N PHE A 43 1.45 1.31 9.08
CA PHE A 43 2.23 0.14 8.68
C PHE A 43 3.64 0.54 8.25
N LEU A 44 3.78 1.54 7.38
CA LEU A 44 5.09 2.05 6.95
C LEU A 44 5.90 2.63 8.11
N ALA A 45 5.25 3.34 9.03
CA ALA A 45 5.88 3.86 10.25
C ALA A 45 6.35 2.75 11.18
N ALA A 46 5.56 1.68 11.35
CA ALA A 46 5.94 0.50 12.14
C ALA A 46 7.14 -0.25 11.54
N LEU A 47 7.27 -0.20 10.21
CA LEU A 47 8.44 -0.69 9.47
C LEU A 47 9.63 0.25 9.52
N GLU A 48 9.53 1.41 10.18
CA GLU A 48 10.60 2.42 10.27
C GLU A 48 11.05 2.95 8.88
N LEU A 49 10.15 2.98 7.90
CA LEU A 49 10.46 3.44 6.54
C LEU A 49 10.20 4.95 6.39
N PRO A 50 11.15 5.72 5.82
CA PRO A 50 10.89 7.10 5.41
C PRO A 50 9.98 7.13 4.18
N TYR A 51 8.85 7.82 4.30
CA TYR A 51 7.84 7.90 3.23
C TYR A 51 7.25 9.30 3.10
N GLN A 52 6.61 9.55 1.96
CA GLN A 52 5.75 10.68 1.70
C GLN A 52 4.39 10.21 1.19
N VAL A 53 3.35 11.01 1.43
CA VAL A 53 2.01 10.75 0.88
C VAL A 53 1.79 11.69 -0.30
N VAL A 54 1.46 11.11 -1.45
CA VAL A 54 1.19 11.85 -2.68
C VAL A 54 -0.30 11.75 -3.00
N ASP A 55 -0.90 12.90 -3.24
CA ASP A 55 -2.27 13.04 -3.72
C ASP A 55 -2.29 13.01 -5.25
N ILE A 56 -2.82 11.94 -5.83
CA ILE A 56 -2.59 11.65 -7.24
C ILE A 56 -3.41 12.57 -8.14
N ALA A 57 -2.75 13.15 -9.15
CA ALA A 57 -3.36 14.04 -10.12
C ALA A 57 -4.42 13.33 -10.96
N ALA A 58 -5.44 14.06 -11.39
CA ALA A 58 -6.60 13.51 -12.10
C ALA A 58 -6.24 12.64 -13.32
N GLY A 59 -5.19 13.01 -14.07
CA GLY A 59 -4.74 12.26 -15.25
C GLY A 59 -4.13 10.89 -14.96
N ASP A 60 -3.80 10.60 -13.70
CA ASP A 60 -3.13 9.37 -13.25
C ASP A 60 -4.00 8.54 -12.28
N LEU A 61 -5.26 8.91 -12.06
CA LEU A 61 -6.20 8.17 -11.21
C LEU A 61 -6.64 6.83 -11.81
N GLY A 62 -6.50 6.66 -13.12
CA GLY A 62 -7.17 5.59 -13.86
C GLY A 62 -8.68 5.83 -13.99
N SER A 63 -9.42 4.79 -14.38
CA SER A 63 -10.84 4.93 -14.74
C SER A 63 -11.83 4.76 -13.58
N SER A 64 -11.43 4.09 -12.50
CA SER A 64 -12.33 3.71 -11.41
C SER A 64 -12.29 4.63 -10.19
N ALA A 65 -11.14 5.24 -9.90
CA ALA A 65 -10.94 6.03 -8.69
C ALA A 65 -11.41 7.48 -8.90
N VAL A 66 -12.12 8.03 -7.92
CA VAL A 66 -12.42 9.47 -7.85
C VAL A 66 -11.34 10.23 -7.08
N ARG A 67 -10.59 9.51 -6.22
CA ARG A 67 -9.46 10.02 -5.46
C ARG A 67 -8.53 8.88 -5.11
N LYS A 68 -7.23 9.11 -5.19
CA LYS A 68 -6.18 8.12 -4.89
C LYS A 68 -5.03 8.79 -4.12
N TYR A 69 -4.50 8.07 -3.13
CA TYR A 69 -3.29 8.45 -2.41
C TYR A 69 -2.25 7.35 -2.55
N ASP A 70 -1.02 7.73 -2.86
CA ASP A 70 0.12 6.81 -2.86
C ASP A 70 1.03 7.13 -1.68
N CYS A 71 1.43 6.11 -0.93
CA CYS A 71 2.54 6.25 -0.01
C CYS A 71 3.81 5.79 -0.73
N GLU A 72 4.70 6.74 -0.99
CA GLU A 72 5.97 6.48 -1.63
C GLU A 72 7.07 6.41 -0.57
N ALA A 73 7.85 5.34 -0.56
CA ALA A 73 9.00 5.21 0.34
C ALA A 73 10.31 5.53 -0.37
N TRP A 74 11.28 6.02 0.38
CA TRP A 74 12.61 6.36 -0.14
C TRP A 74 13.42 5.10 -0.46
N PHE A 75 13.99 5.05 -1.66
CA PHE A 75 14.96 4.04 -2.08
C PHE A 75 16.35 4.66 -2.19
N PRO A 76 17.26 4.44 -1.21
CA PRO A 76 18.60 4.99 -1.22
C PRO A 76 19.39 4.73 -2.52
N SER A 77 19.30 3.52 -3.08
CA SER A 77 20.04 3.17 -4.31
C SER A 77 19.57 3.96 -5.54
N GLN A 78 18.34 4.45 -5.51
CA GLN A 78 17.72 5.19 -6.62
C GLN A 78 17.68 6.70 -6.37
N SER A 79 18.05 7.15 -5.18
CA SER A 79 17.90 8.54 -4.73
C SER A 79 16.51 9.11 -5.04
N ALA A 80 15.46 8.31 -4.82
CA ALA A 80 14.10 8.67 -5.17
C ALA A 80 13.06 8.03 -4.25
N TYR A 81 11.91 8.70 -4.11
CA TYR A 81 10.70 8.09 -3.58
C TYR A 81 10.03 7.22 -4.65
N ARG A 82 9.56 6.04 -4.25
CA ARG A 82 8.83 5.09 -5.11
C ARG A 82 7.58 4.58 -4.40
N GLU A 83 6.50 4.46 -5.15
CA GLU A 83 5.24 3.88 -4.69
C GLU A 83 5.44 2.53 -4.00
N LEU A 84 4.97 2.42 -2.74
CA LEU A 84 4.88 1.16 -1.99
C LEU A 84 3.43 0.73 -1.78
N THR A 85 2.56 1.69 -1.49
CA THR A 85 1.13 1.46 -1.29
C THR A 85 0.31 2.50 -2.05
N SER A 86 -0.94 2.14 -2.30
CA SER A 86 -1.93 2.96 -3.00
C SER A 86 -3.28 2.68 -2.37
N THR A 87 -4.04 3.72 -2.02
CA THR A 87 -5.46 3.60 -1.65
C THR A 87 -6.37 4.46 -2.52
N SER A 88 -7.50 3.89 -2.94
CA SER A 88 -8.45 4.49 -3.86
C SER A 88 -9.87 4.50 -3.30
N ASN A 89 -10.54 5.63 -3.44
CA ASN A 89 -11.99 5.74 -3.33
C ASN A 89 -12.60 5.60 -4.73
N CYS A 90 -13.36 4.54 -4.97
CA CYS A 90 -14.01 4.30 -6.25
C CYS A 90 -15.48 4.74 -6.26
N THR A 91 -15.97 5.33 -5.17
CA THR A 91 -17.38 5.62 -4.91
C THR A 91 -18.24 4.43 -5.33
N THR A 92 -19.26 4.66 -6.14
CA THR A 92 -20.20 3.65 -6.61
C THR A 92 -19.80 3.05 -7.97
N PHE A 93 -18.65 3.42 -8.54
CA PHE A 93 -18.25 3.01 -9.90
C PHE A 93 -18.18 1.49 -10.07
N GLN A 94 -17.43 0.81 -9.20
CA GLN A 94 -17.27 -0.65 -9.26
C GLN A 94 -18.56 -1.35 -8.85
N ALA A 95 -19.21 -0.87 -7.78
CA ALA A 95 -20.47 -1.42 -7.27
C ALA A 95 -21.57 -1.45 -8.33
N ARG A 96 -21.75 -0.39 -9.14
CA ARG A 96 -22.72 -0.40 -10.24
C ARG A 96 -22.43 -1.46 -11.29
N ARG A 97 -21.15 -1.69 -11.61
CA ARG A 97 -20.73 -2.66 -12.63
C ARG A 97 -20.88 -4.11 -12.16
N LEU A 98 -20.80 -4.34 -10.85
CA LEU A 98 -20.91 -5.65 -10.21
C LEU A 98 -22.26 -5.87 -9.52
N ASN A 99 -23.20 -4.92 -9.62
CA ASN A 99 -24.50 -4.94 -8.97
C ASN A 99 -24.45 -5.11 -7.43
N ILE A 100 -23.49 -4.45 -6.77
CA ILE A 100 -23.29 -4.50 -5.32
C ILE A 100 -24.18 -3.47 -4.64
N ARG A 101 -25.08 -3.95 -3.77
CA ARG A 101 -26.12 -3.15 -3.14
C ARG A 101 -26.23 -3.42 -1.65
N TYR A 102 -26.74 -2.44 -0.91
CA TYR A 102 -27.15 -2.57 0.49
C TYR A 102 -28.60 -2.10 0.64
N ARG A 103 -29.21 -2.31 1.80
CA ARG A 103 -30.52 -1.75 2.14
C ARG A 103 -30.35 -0.59 3.10
N ASP A 104 -30.99 0.53 2.81
CA ASP A 104 -31.07 1.65 3.74
C ASP A 104 -32.05 1.37 4.90
N GLU A 105 -32.23 2.35 5.77
CA GLU A 105 -33.12 2.26 6.94
C GLU A 105 -34.58 1.98 6.56
N ASP A 106 -35.01 2.43 5.38
CA ASP A 106 -36.35 2.18 4.81
C ASP A 106 -36.43 0.84 4.06
N GLY A 107 -35.35 0.05 4.04
CA GLY A 107 -35.26 -1.23 3.34
C GLY A 107 -35.08 -1.11 1.82
N ARG A 108 -34.91 0.11 1.28
CA ARG A 108 -34.78 0.35 -0.16
C ARG A 108 -33.37 -0.03 -0.63
N PRO A 109 -33.23 -0.64 -1.81
CA PRO A 109 -31.93 -1.02 -2.33
C PRO A 109 -31.13 0.20 -2.78
N GLN A 110 -29.95 0.38 -2.19
CA GLN A 110 -28.98 1.43 -2.51
C GLN A 110 -27.69 0.81 -3.07
N THR A 111 -26.94 1.57 -3.87
CA THR A 111 -25.63 1.12 -4.38
C THR A 111 -24.53 1.43 -3.36
N ALA A 112 -23.73 0.42 -3.01
CA ALA A 112 -22.62 0.60 -2.07
C ALA A 112 -21.48 1.42 -2.68
N ALA A 113 -20.71 2.11 -1.83
CA ALA A 113 -19.39 2.60 -2.21
C ALA A 113 -18.32 1.53 -1.99
N THR A 114 -17.30 1.52 -2.83
CA THR A 114 -16.17 0.59 -2.78
C THR A 114 -14.86 1.32 -2.66
N LEU A 115 -14.00 0.84 -1.77
CA LEU A 115 -12.65 1.36 -1.56
C LEU A 115 -11.66 0.21 -1.49
N ASN A 116 -10.43 0.49 -1.88
CA ASN A 116 -9.34 -0.47 -1.76
C ASN A 116 -8.04 0.23 -1.34
N GLY A 117 -7.12 -0.51 -0.76
CA GLY A 117 -5.83 -0.01 -0.30
C GLY A 117 -4.80 -1.13 -0.21
N THR A 118 -3.55 -0.87 -0.55
CA THR A 118 -2.48 -1.87 -0.42
C THR A 118 -1.89 -1.75 0.97
N LEU A 119 -2.06 -2.75 1.84
CA LEU A 119 -1.37 -2.72 3.14
C LEU A 119 0.11 -3.08 2.97
N CYS A 120 0.40 -4.12 2.19
CA CYS A 120 1.77 -4.54 1.93
C CYS A 120 1.90 -5.24 0.57
N ALA A 121 2.74 -4.70 -0.30
CA ALA A 121 3.24 -5.38 -1.51
C ALA A 121 4.61 -6.00 -1.21
N ILE A 122 4.60 -7.29 -0.86
CA ILE A 122 5.68 -7.93 -0.09
C ILE A 122 7.06 -7.79 -0.75
N ALA A 123 7.18 -8.07 -2.05
CA ALA A 123 8.47 -8.03 -2.75
C ALA A 123 9.12 -6.63 -2.71
N ARG A 124 8.34 -5.57 -2.98
CA ARG A 124 8.85 -4.19 -3.00
C ARG A 124 9.11 -3.67 -1.60
N THR A 125 8.28 -4.06 -0.62
CA THR A 125 8.51 -3.72 0.79
C THR A 125 9.81 -4.36 1.30
N ILE A 126 10.09 -5.62 0.96
CA ILE A 126 11.37 -6.28 1.29
C ILE A 126 12.54 -5.50 0.68
N ALA A 127 12.46 -5.11 -0.61
CA ALA A 127 13.51 -4.34 -1.26
C ALA A 127 13.82 -3.03 -0.49
N CYS A 128 12.77 -2.27 -0.13
CA CYS A 128 12.91 -1.03 0.62
C CYS A 128 13.50 -1.26 2.02
N LEU A 129 13.02 -2.27 2.75
CA LEU A 129 13.54 -2.64 4.07
C LEU A 129 15.04 -2.95 4.06
N LEU A 130 15.49 -3.75 3.08
CA LEU A 130 16.90 -4.10 2.95
C LEU A 130 17.77 -2.86 2.68
N GLU A 131 17.32 -1.96 1.81
CA GLU A 131 18.09 -0.74 1.50
C GLU A 131 18.11 0.28 2.65
N VAL A 132 16.97 0.50 3.31
CA VAL A 132 16.83 1.53 4.36
C VAL A 132 17.51 1.10 5.66
N HIS A 133 17.56 -0.19 5.95
CA HIS A 133 18.10 -0.70 7.22
C HIS A 133 19.48 -1.36 7.11
N GLN A 134 20.13 -1.31 5.96
CA GLN A 134 21.49 -1.82 5.78
C GLN A 134 22.48 -1.15 6.75
N GLN A 135 23.50 -1.92 7.14
CA GLN A 135 24.62 -1.50 7.94
C GLN A 135 25.91 -1.57 7.12
N ALA A 136 26.97 -0.90 7.58
CA ALA A 136 28.24 -0.83 6.85
C ALA A 136 28.92 -2.20 6.66
N ASP A 137 28.61 -3.18 7.51
CA ASP A 137 29.12 -4.56 7.44
C ASP A 137 28.27 -5.48 6.53
N GLY A 138 27.26 -4.94 5.85
CA GLY A 138 26.34 -5.69 4.98
C GLY A 138 25.19 -6.38 5.72
N SER A 139 25.13 -6.30 7.05
CA SER A 139 23.98 -6.77 7.82
C SER A 139 22.78 -5.81 7.68
N VAL A 140 21.58 -6.28 7.99
CA VAL A 140 20.35 -5.47 7.93
C VAL A 140 19.69 -5.43 9.30
N ARG A 141 19.45 -4.22 9.83
CA ARG A 141 18.71 -4.03 11.08
C ARG A 141 17.25 -4.43 10.88
N VAL A 142 16.71 -5.24 11.80
CA VAL A 142 15.30 -5.61 11.81
C VAL A 142 14.47 -4.55 12.56
N PRO A 143 13.47 -3.90 11.91
CA PRO A 143 12.53 -3.00 12.58
C PRO A 143 11.88 -3.65 13.78
N LYS A 144 11.60 -2.87 14.84
CA LYS A 144 11.08 -3.41 16.10
C LYS A 144 9.79 -4.24 15.90
N ALA A 145 8.90 -3.78 15.02
CA ALA A 145 7.62 -4.43 14.75
C ALA A 145 7.76 -5.84 14.14
N LEU A 146 8.85 -6.11 13.40
CA LEU A 146 9.07 -7.40 12.75
C LEU A 146 9.75 -8.45 13.64
N ARG A 147 10.42 -8.03 14.72
CA ARG A 147 11.22 -8.95 15.56
C ARG A 147 10.42 -10.11 16.16
N PRO A 148 9.19 -9.92 16.68
CA PRO A 148 8.39 -11.04 17.19
C PRO A 148 8.10 -12.11 16.13
N HIS A 149 8.01 -11.71 14.86
CA HIS A 149 7.75 -12.61 13.73
C HIS A 149 9.03 -13.27 13.18
N LEU A 150 10.20 -12.80 13.59
CA LEU A 150 11.51 -13.30 13.16
C LEU A 150 12.31 -13.91 14.32
N GLY A 151 11.62 -14.50 15.30
CA GLY A 151 12.25 -15.18 16.44
C GLY A 151 13.05 -14.26 17.36
N GLY A 152 12.69 -12.98 17.44
CA GLY A 152 13.38 -11.97 18.23
C GLY A 152 14.67 -11.42 17.61
N ARG A 153 15.01 -11.81 16.38
CA ARG A 153 16.21 -11.33 15.67
C ARG A 153 16.20 -9.81 15.55
N LYS A 154 17.33 -9.18 15.88
CA LYS A 154 17.54 -7.72 15.76
C LYS A 154 18.29 -7.34 14.49
N ILE A 155 19.03 -8.28 13.92
CA ILE A 155 19.88 -8.14 12.74
C ILE A 155 19.69 -9.38 11.86
N LEU A 156 19.68 -9.18 10.54
CA LEU A 156 19.84 -10.22 9.53
C LEU A 156 21.28 -10.18 9.03
N GLU A 157 21.96 -11.31 9.09
CA GLU A 157 23.36 -11.45 8.67
C GLU A 157 23.42 -12.12 7.28
N PRO A 158 24.35 -11.72 6.41
CA PRO A 158 24.59 -12.42 5.15
C PRO A 158 24.96 -13.88 5.39
N ILE A 159 24.32 -14.78 4.67
CA ILE A 159 24.75 -16.17 4.53
C ILE A 159 25.59 -16.25 3.27
N GLY A 160 26.91 -16.37 3.42
CA GLY A 160 27.86 -16.49 2.31
C GLY A 160 27.58 -17.67 1.41
#